data_AF-A0A8J2HDX2-F1
#
_entry.id   AF-A0A8J2HDX2-F1
#
_cell.length_a   1.000
_cell.length_b   1.000
_cell.length_c   1.000
_cell.angle_alpha   90.00
_cell.angle_beta   90.00
_cell.angle_gamma   90.00
#
_symmetry.space_group_name_H-M   'P 1'
#
loop_
_entity.id
_entity.type
_entity.pdbx_description
1 polymer ?
#
loop_
_entity_poly.entity_id
_entity_poly.type
_entity_poly.pdbx_seq_one_letter_code
_entity_poly.pdbx_strand_id
1 'polypeptide(L)'
;MGEDLKQIIIDLNKFLNKNLSLISFKALTPTDLLQLLSDVLSKITETPRINIIDENIEQSTMRILSILKILKYQTNKDFSLFRQRLSKGDQDTICGILQWLFKNIDIAQKRAYLSRFLIKIEVPAEYLQDAETSALYERYLELVEEFKIVHKEREAGIKGNEAAAELKSDLRAMEKERQSLQQRLQEEVMILMAIYNEKMSKELSALKLRVNALNNVVNTPYIGPDDIIKLRQQLDVLVREIQTLAESKITENGSEKITPFRQQAAAIAGIKRTTLDKLEKNENDLAEFTIKLENKRAKTKHLAEDSMPKGEDLKRYVARLKTKSGMYKRCRAELAELRAEGGILSRTDIILENQLNLKPLRQKNYDVDDKYERAKRSYDSIASSTQNAISNLINEVESTRKLIEENAQEMTELQKKIAKMKKIQQNIQDEVRSYANPNGEKSLQDKLNESIISEEKKYKLLKDKEKSLKELLKQSVSQTHQWTSLISIFKSKIENFAENKRRDGIVLRKDGTETLILE
;
A
#
# COMPACT_ATOMS: atom_id res chain seq x y z
N MET A 1 -40.61 10.76 22.06
CA MET A 1 -40.87 12.18 22.42
C MET A 1 -40.45 12.51 23.84
N GLY A 2 -40.95 11.85 24.89
CA GLY A 2 -40.59 12.19 26.28
C GLY A 2 -39.17 11.80 26.72
N GLU A 3 -38.65 10.65 26.29
CA GLU A 3 -37.28 10.21 26.57
C GLU A 3 -36.25 10.97 25.73
N ASP A 4 -36.54 11.19 24.44
CA ASP A 4 -35.66 11.95 23.53
C ASP A 4 -35.42 13.37 24.05
N LEU A 5 -36.46 14.03 24.58
CA LEU A 5 -36.37 15.39 25.09
C LEU A 5 -35.57 15.46 26.40
N LYS A 6 -35.64 14.42 27.26
CA LYS A 6 -34.80 14.32 28.46
C LYS A 6 -33.32 14.17 28.08
N GLN A 7 -33.02 13.35 27.09
CA GLN A 7 -31.65 13.15 26.62
C GLN A 7 -31.07 14.44 26.02
N ILE A 8 -31.84 15.15 25.19
CA ILE A 8 -31.45 16.46 24.64
C ILE A 8 -31.09 17.44 25.77
N ILE A 9 -31.88 17.50 26.85
CA ILE A 9 -31.61 18.40 27.98
C ILE A 9 -30.31 18.02 28.69
N ILE A 10 -30.05 16.73 28.90
CA ILE A 10 -28.80 16.24 29.51
C ILE A 10 -27.60 16.66 28.65
N ASP A 11 -27.67 16.40 27.36
CA ASP A 11 -26.57 16.69 26.41
C ASP A 11 -26.34 18.20 26.29
N LEU A 12 -27.41 18.98 26.25
CA LEU A 12 -27.37 20.44 26.22
C LEU A 12 -26.77 21.03 27.49
N ASN A 13 -27.18 20.54 28.66
CA ASN A 13 -26.63 20.96 29.95
C ASN A 13 -25.12 20.67 30.03
N LYS A 14 -24.69 19.49 29.58
CA LYS A 14 -23.28 19.10 29.49
C LYS A 14 -22.50 19.96 28.49
N PHE A 15 -23.11 20.28 27.34
CA PHE A 15 -22.42 20.97 26.26
C PHE A 15 -22.30 22.49 26.47
N LEU A 16 -23.33 23.12 27.04
CA LEU A 16 -23.36 24.56 27.33
C LEU A 16 -23.04 24.91 28.79
N ASN A 17 -22.77 23.92 29.65
CA ASN A 17 -22.63 24.10 31.10
C ASN A 17 -23.82 24.85 31.72
N LYS A 18 -25.04 24.43 31.38
CA LYS A 18 -26.31 24.98 31.92
C LYS A 18 -27.01 23.94 32.80
N ASN A 19 -27.97 24.37 33.62
CA ASN A 19 -28.76 23.51 34.51
C ASN A 19 -30.27 23.61 34.20
N LEU A 20 -30.66 23.30 32.97
CA LEU A 20 -32.07 23.29 32.56
C LEU A 20 -32.77 22.02 33.08
N SER A 21 -33.93 22.20 33.72
CA SER A 21 -34.89 21.15 34.03
C SER A 21 -35.92 20.98 32.89
N LEU A 22 -36.59 19.83 32.84
CA LEU A 22 -37.67 19.55 31.87
C LEU A 22 -38.77 20.62 31.87
N ILE A 23 -39.11 21.14 33.06
CA ILE A 23 -40.13 22.18 33.23
C ILE A 23 -39.61 23.51 32.71
N SER A 24 -38.39 23.90 33.09
CA SER A 24 -37.79 25.15 32.62
C SER A 24 -37.56 25.17 31.11
N PHE A 25 -37.22 24.02 30.51
CA PHE A 25 -37.03 23.92 29.06
C PHE A 25 -38.36 24.06 28.29
N LYS A 26 -39.45 23.47 28.79
CA LYS A 26 -40.78 23.63 28.18
C LYS A 26 -41.37 25.03 28.37
N ALA A 27 -40.91 25.77 29.37
CA ALA A 27 -41.33 27.14 29.63
C ALA A 27 -40.54 28.18 28.82
N LEU A 28 -39.53 27.77 28.05
CA LEU A 28 -38.74 28.69 27.21
C LEU A 28 -39.60 29.32 26.13
N THR A 29 -39.43 30.62 25.91
CA THR A 29 -40.08 31.30 24.79
C THR A 29 -39.47 30.84 23.46
N PRO A 30 -40.19 30.99 22.32
CA PRO A 30 -39.63 30.65 21.01
C PRO A 30 -38.31 31.36 20.70
N THR A 31 -38.16 32.60 21.17
CA THR A 31 -36.93 33.40 21.05
C THR A 31 -35.80 32.81 21.89
N ASP A 32 -36.08 32.40 23.14
CA ASP A 32 -35.07 31.77 24.00
C ASP A 32 -34.62 30.42 23.43
N LEU A 33 -35.53 29.66 22.83
CA LEU A 33 -35.24 28.36 22.21
C LEU A 33 -34.35 28.54 20.97
N LEU A 34 -34.61 29.58 20.17
CA LEU A 34 -33.73 29.96 19.05
C LEU A 34 -32.36 30.41 19.56
N GLN A 35 -32.31 31.20 20.63
CA GLN A 35 -31.05 31.66 21.23
C GLN A 35 -30.22 30.46 21.69
N LEU A 36 -30.87 29.48 22.29
CA LEU A 36 -30.23 28.25 22.73
C LEU A 36 -29.65 27.47 21.55
N LEU A 37 -30.39 27.33 20.45
CA LEU A 37 -29.89 26.70 19.23
C LEU A 37 -28.69 27.50 18.66
N SER A 38 -28.78 28.83 18.64
CA SER A 38 -27.68 29.70 18.20
C SER A 38 -26.43 29.56 19.08
N ASP A 39 -26.59 29.43 20.40
CA ASP A 39 -25.49 29.17 21.34
C ASP A 39 -24.81 27.84 21.04
N VAL A 40 -25.59 26.77 20.82
CA VAL A 40 -25.07 25.44 20.46
C VAL A 40 -24.31 25.50 19.14
N LEU A 41 -24.90 26.12 18.11
CA LEU A 41 -24.25 26.26 16.80
C LEU A 41 -22.97 27.10 16.89
N SER A 42 -22.97 28.19 17.67
CA SER A 42 -21.78 29.03 17.88
C SER A 42 -20.67 28.23 18.55
N LYS A 43 -21.01 27.38 19.54
CA LYS A 43 -20.03 26.51 20.21
C LYS A 43 -19.50 25.40 19.31
N ILE A 44 -20.33 24.82 18.43
CA ILE A 44 -19.91 23.81 17.44
C ILE A 44 -19.02 24.41 16.35
N THR A 45 -19.33 25.64 15.91
CA THR A 45 -18.61 26.32 14.83
C THR A 45 -17.42 27.16 15.31
N GLU A 46 -17.24 27.26 16.63
CA GLU A 46 -16.22 28.11 17.28
C GLU A 46 -16.32 29.59 16.86
N THR A 47 -17.54 30.07 16.61
CA THR A 47 -17.82 31.48 16.30
C THR A 47 -18.22 32.24 17.56
N PRO A 48 -18.02 33.58 17.60
CA PRO A 48 -18.54 34.39 18.68
C PRO A 48 -20.05 34.18 18.86
N ARG A 49 -20.49 34.22 20.11
CA ARG A 49 -21.91 34.09 20.46
C ARG A 49 -22.66 35.30 19.94
N ILE A 50 -23.74 35.06 19.21
CA ILE A 50 -24.61 36.10 18.68
C ILE A 50 -25.92 36.08 19.43
N ASN A 51 -26.34 37.24 19.95
CA ASN A 51 -27.65 37.44 20.53
C ASN A 51 -28.67 37.65 19.41
N ILE A 52 -29.73 36.86 19.41
CA ILE A 52 -30.79 36.90 18.39
C ILE A 52 -31.63 38.17 18.49
N ILE A 53 -31.65 38.82 19.66
CA ILE A 53 -32.38 40.09 19.85
C ILE A 53 -31.71 41.23 19.07
N ASP A 54 -30.38 41.16 18.90
CA ASP A 54 -29.61 42.17 18.16
C ASP A 54 -29.71 41.97 16.64
N GLU A 55 -30.21 40.81 16.19
CA GLU A 55 -30.41 40.46 14.78
C GLU A 55 -31.91 40.50 14.41
N ASN A 56 -32.24 40.81 13.15
CA ASN A 56 -33.59 40.57 12.65
C ASN A 56 -33.88 39.06 12.64
N ILE A 57 -35.12 38.64 12.93
CA ILE A 57 -35.57 37.24 12.91
C ILE A 57 -35.21 36.56 11.58
N GLU A 58 -35.35 37.26 10.46
CA GLU A 58 -35.02 36.73 9.14
C GLU A 58 -33.51 36.55 8.94
N GLN A 59 -32.70 37.49 9.44
CA GLN A 59 -31.24 37.41 9.40
C GLN A 59 -30.73 36.25 10.27
N SER A 60 -31.26 36.11 11.49
CA SER A 60 -30.99 34.99 12.40
C SER A 60 -31.34 33.65 11.77
N THR A 61 -32.51 33.56 11.13
CA THR A 61 -32.97 32.34 10.46
C THR A 61 -32.05 31.98 9.30
N MET A 62 -31.67 32.94 8.46
CA MET A 62 -30.76 32.71 7.33
C MET A 62 -29.36 32.29 7.80
N ARG A 63 -28.84 32.90 8.89
CA ARG A 63 -27.58 32.51 9.51
C ARG A 63 -27.61 31.07 9.99
N ILE A 64 -28.65 30.69 10.75
CA ILE A 64 -28.84 29.32 11.25
C ILE A 64 -28.95 28.34 10.07
N LEU A 65 -29.72 28.66 9.04
CA LEU A 65 -29.85 27.82 7.84
C LEU A 65 -28.54 27.66 7.08
N SER A 66 -27.74 28.72 6.96
CA SER A 66 -26.41 28.67 6.34
C SER A 66 -25.49 27.72 7.10
N ILE A 67 -25.45 27.83 8.44
CA ILE A 67 -24.67 26.91 9.29
C ILE A 67 -25.18 25.48 9.13
N LEU A 68 -26.50 25.24 9.20
CA LEU A 68 -27.07 23.90 9.03
C LEU A 68 -26.76 23.30 7.65
N LYS A 69 -26.71 24.12 6.59
CA LYS A 69 -26.29 23.70 5.24
C LYS A 69 -24.83 23.27 5.22
N ILE A 70 -23.94 24.01 5.88
CA ILE A 70 -22.52 23.66 6.03
C ILE A 70 -22.38 22.33 6.79
N LEU A 71 -23.13 22.18 7.88
CA LEU A 71 -23.16 20.96 8.68
C LEU A 71 -23.81 19.77 7.94
N LYS A 72 -24.45 20.02 6.78
CA LYS A 72 -25.22 19.05 5.98
C LYS A 72 -26.36 18.40 6.76
N TYR A 73 -27.10 19.21 7.53
CA TYR A 73 -28.35 18.78 8.11
C TYR A 73 -29.41 18.55 7.02
N GLN A 74 -30.12 17.41 7.08
CA GLN A 74 -31.18 17.07 6.13
C GLN A 74 -32.54 17.12 6.83
N THR A 75 -33.48 17.85 6.25
CA THR A 75 -34.84 17.98 6.77
C THR A 75 -35.77 17.00 6.06
N ASN A 76 -36.52 16.20 6.82
CA ASN A 76 -37.54 15.29 6.24
C ASN A 76 -38.85 16.02 5.86
N LYS A 77 -38.89 17.35 6.02
CA LYS A 77 -40.04 18.22 5.77
C LYS A 77 -39.73 19.15 4.60
N ASP A 78 -40.77 19.69 3.97
CA ASP A 78 -40.64 20.73 2.93
C ASP A 78 -39.83 21.92 3.42
N PHE A 79 -38.86 22.37 2.60
CA PHE A 79 -37.91 23.41 2.99
C PHE A 79 -38.58 24.75 3.34
N SER A 80 -39.61 25.15 2.57
CA SER A 80 -40.37 26.38 2.83
C SER A 80 -41.09 26.34 4.18
N LEU A 81 -41.70 25.20 4.51
CA LEU A 81 -42.39 24.98 5.78
C LEU A 81 -41.38 24.88 6.95
N PHE A 82 -40.23 24.25 6.71
CA PHE A 82 -39.14 24.18 7.68
C PHE A 82 -38.59 25.58 8.01
N ARG A 83 -38.31 26.42 7.01
CA ARG A 83 -37.88 27.82 7.22
C ARG A 83 -38.91 28.61 8.01
N GLN A 84 -40.19 28.50 7.67
CA GLN A 84 -41.27 29.20 8.38
C GLN A 84 -41.41 28.74 9.85
N ARG A 85 -41.26 27.44 10.12
CA ARG A 85 -41.31 26.90 11.50
C ARG A 85 -40.08 27.32 12.30
N LEU A 86 -38.91 27.34 11.67
CA LEU A 86 -37.66 27.78 12.29
C LEU A 86 -37.74 29.28 12.66
N SER A 87 -38.21 30.14 11.76
CA SER A 87 -38.34 31.58 12.06
C SER A 87 -39.34 31.88 13.18
N LYS A 88 -40.34 31.02 13.38
CA LYS A 88 -41.29 31.10 14.50
C LYS A 88 -40.78 30.47 15.81
N GLY A 89 -39.58 29.88 15.82
CA GLY A 89 -39.03 29.21 17.00
C GLY A 89 -39.81 27.97 17.43
N ASP A 90 -40.36 27.23 16.47
CA ASP A 90 -41.16 26.01 16.73
C ASP A 90 -40.36 24.94 17.48
N GLN A 91 -40.92 24.48 18.60
CA GLN A 91 -40.23 23.60 19.54
C GLN A 91 -39.83 22.26 18.91
N ASP A 92 -40.72 21.62 18.15
CA ASP A 92 -40.44 20.34 17.51
C ASP A 92 -39.29 20.43 16.51
N THR A 93 -39.26 21.52 15.74
CA THR A 93 -38.25 21.75 14.71
C THR A 93 -36.87 21.96 15.34
N ILE A 94 -36.78 22.80 16.39
CA ILE A 94 -35.51 23.05 17.09
C ILE A 94 -35.04 21.81 17.85
N CYS A 95 -35.95 21.08 18.52
CA CYS A 95 -35.59 19.82 19.18
C CYS A 95 -35.07 18.78 18.17
N GLY A 96 -35.67 18.70 16.98
CA GLY A 96 -35.18 17.81 15.91
C GLY A 96 -33.78 18.19 15.42
N ILE A 97 -33.46 19.49 15.35
CA ILE A 97 -32.11 19.96 15.00
C ILE A 97 -31.13 19.63 16.12
N LEU A 98 -31.45 19.95 17.38
CA LEU A 98 -30.59 19.67 18.54
C LEU A 98 -30.31 18.18 18.70
N GLN A 99 -31.34 17.34 18.54
CA GLN A 99 -31.19 15.89 18.59
C GLN A 99 -30.19 15.39 17.54
N TRP A 100 -30.27 15.92 16.33
CA TRP A 100 -29.34 15.56 15.27
C TRP A 100 -27.92 16.07 15.54
N LEU A 101 -27.78 17.30 16.04
CA LEU A 101 -26.49 17.89 16.38
C LEU A 101 -25.76 17.09 17.46
N PHE A 102 -26.43 16.76 18.57
CA PHE A 102 -25.81 16.01 19.65
C PHE A 102 -25.47 14.56 19.26
N LYS A 103 -26.29 13.93 18.42
CA LYS A 103 -26.00 12.60 17.89
C LYS A 103 -24.77 12.58 16.97
N ASN A 104 -24.45 13.70 16.31
CA ASN A 104 -23.41 13.78 15.29
C ASN A 104 -22.37 14.86 15.61
N ILE A 105 -22.08 15.10 16.89
CA ILE A 105 -21.33 16.28 17.33
C ILE A 105 -19.91 16.33 16.76
N ASP A 106 -19.20 15.19 16.74
CA ASP A 106 -17.84 15.10 16.21
C ASP A 106 -17.80 15.38 14.71
N ILE A 107 -18.79 14.85 13.98
CA ILE A 107 -18.93 15.07 12.54
C ILE A 107 -19.27 16.54 12.27
N ALA A 108 -20.17 17.13 13.06
CA ALA A 108 -20.58 18.51 12.92
C ALA A 108 -19.42 19.48 13.20
N GLN A 109 -18.66 19.27 14.27
CA GLN A 109 -17.46 20.05 14.58
C GLN A 109 -16.41 19.93 13.48
N LYS A 110 -16.13 18.71 13.01
CA LYS A 110 -15.19 18.49 11.89
C LYS A 110 -15.64 19.20 10.62
N ARG A 111 -16.93 19.15 10.27
CA ARG A 111 -17.49 19.86 9.11
C ARG A 111 -17.37 21.37 9.27
N ALA A 112 -17.70 21.90 10.44
CA ALA A 112 -17.57 23.33 10.73
C ALA A 112 -16.12 23.78 10.60
N TYR A 113 -15.17 23.04 11.19
CA TYR A 113 -13.74 23.31 11.07
C TYR A 113 -13.29 23.31 9.60
N LEU A 114 -13.56 22.23 8.86
CA LEU A 114 -13.15 22.09 7.46
C LEU A 114 -13.79 23.14 6.54
N SER A 115 -15.03 23.57 6.84
CA SER A 115 -15.73 24.55 6.03
C SER A 115 -15.00 25.90 5.94
N ARG A 116 -14.26 26.27 6.98
CA ARG A 116 -13.47 27.51 7.03
C ARG A 116 -12.32 27.54 6.01
N PHE A 117 -11.87 26.37 5.58
CA PHE A 117 -10.72 26.21 4.67
C PHE A 117 -11.12 25.67 3.30
N LEU A 118 -12.19 24.88 3.21
CA LEU A 118 -12.59 24.19 1.98
C LEU A 118 -13.70 24.89 1.19
N ILE A 119 -14.46 25.81 1.80
CA ILE A 119 -15.41 26.64 1.04
C ILE A 119 -14.59 27.68 0.28
N LYS A 120 -14.56 27.54 -1.04
CA LYS A 120 -13.82 28.44 -1.91
C LYS A 120 -14.42 29.84 -1.87
N ILE A 121 -13.55 30.84 -1.85
CA ILE A 121 -13.95 32.24 -2.04
C ILE A 121 -14.39 32.38 -3.49
N GLU A 122 -15.62 32.86 -3.70
CA GLU A 122 -16.14 33.18 -5.02
C GLU A 122 -15.57 34.55 -5.45
N VAL A 123 -14.69 34.55 -6.45
CA VAL A 123 -14.09 35.76 -7.03
C VAL A 123 -14.81 36.05 -8.35
N PRO A 124 -15.42 37.23 -8.53
CA PRO A 124 -16.09 37.59 -9.77
C PRO A 124 -15.15 37.54 -10.98
N ALA A 125 -15.69 37.18 -12.14
CA ALA A 125 -14.90 36.94 -13.36
C ALA A 125 -14.16 38.18 -13.85
N GLU A 126 -14.66 39.38 -13.53
CA GLU A 126 -14.03 40.65 -13.88
C GLU A 126 -12.66 40.83 -13.20
N TYR A 127 -12.51 40.35 -11.96
CA TYR A 127 -11.25 40.42 -11.23
C TYR A 127 -10.27 39.32 -11.65
N LEU A 128 -10.75 38.20 -12.18
CA LEU A 128 -9.90 37.11 -12.68
C LEU A 128 -9.27 37.41 -14.06
N GLN A 129 -9.69 38.49 -14.73
CA GLN A 129 -9.04 38.97 -15.96
C GLN A 129 -7.67 39.60 -15.68
N ASP A 130 -7.46 40.12 -14.48
CA ASP A 130 -6.17 40.61 -14.04
C ASP A 130 -5.20 39.45 -13.77
N ALA A 131 -4.01 39.51 -14.37
CA ALA A 131 -3.05 38.43 -14.34
C ALA A 131 -2.51 38.15 -12.93
N GLU A 132 -2.31 39.18 -12.11
CA GLU A 132 -1.84 39.04 -10.74
C GLU A 132 -2.89 38.38 -9.84
N THR A 133 -4.14 38.84 -9.94
CA THR A 133 -5.28 38.29 -9.19
C THR A 133 -5.54 36.83 -9.58
N SER A 134 -5.45 36.51 -10.87
CA SER A 134 -5.59 35.13 -11.37
C SER A 134 -4.51 34.20 -10.82
N ALA A 135 -3.24 34.61 -10.88
CA ALA A 135 -2.12 33.84 -10.34
C ALA A 135 -2.24 33.62 -8.82
N LEU A 136 -2.70 34.65 -8.08
CA LEU A 136 -2.94 34.52 -6.64
C LEU A 136 -4.06 33.53 -6.33
N TYR A 137 -5.14 33.55 -7.14
CA TYR A 137 -6.24 32.61 -6.99
C TYR A 137 -5.82 31.17 -7.31
N GLU A 138 -5.01 30.95 -8.34
CA GLU A 138 -4.41 29.64 -8.64
C GLU A 138 -3.56 29.14 -7.46
N ARG A 139 -2.70 30.01 -6.91
CA ARG A 139 -1.88 29.67 -5.74
C ARG A 139 -2.74 29.34 -4.50
N TYR A 140 -3.84 30.06 -4.29
CA TYR A 140 -4.82 29.74 -3.26
C TYR A 140 -5.42 28.35 -3.46
N LEU A 141 -5.81 28.00 -4.69
CA LEU A 141 -6.37 26.68 -5.00
C LEU A 141 -5.35 25.55 -4.74
N GLU A 142 -4.07 25.76 -5.08
CA GLU A 142 -2.99 24.83 -4.76
C GLU A 142 -2.86 24.59 -3.25
N LEU A 143 -2.84 25.67 -2.46
CA LEU A 143 -2.76 25.58 -0.99
C LEU A 143 -3.97 24.87 -0.39
N VAL A 144 -5.17 25.03 -0.97
CA VAL A 144 -6.37 24.30 -0.55
C VAL A 144 -6.23 22.79 -0.81
N GLU A 145 -5.64 22.39 -1.95
CA GLU A 145 -5.37 20.96 -2.22
C GLU A 145 -4.26 20.40 -1.31
N GLU A 146 -3.19 21.16 -1.05
CA GLU A 146 -2.15 20.79 -0.10
C GLU A 146 -2.71 20.58 1.31
N PHE A 147 -3.57 21.51 1.78
CA PHE A 147 -4.27 21.38 3.05
C PHE A 147 -5.09 20.08 3.14
N LYS A 148 -5.79 19.68 2.07
CA LYS A 148 -6.56 18.42 2.08
C LYS A 148 -5.67 17.20 2.26
N ILE A 149 -4.50 17.18 1.62
CA ILE A 149 -3.54 16.07 1.72
C ILE A 149 -3.00 16.00 3.14
N VAL A 150 -2.43 17.09 3.65
CA VAL A 150 -1.83 17.16 4.98
C VAL A 150 -2.85 16.86 6.08
N HIS A 151 -4.06 17.41 5.98
CA HIS A 151 -5.13 17.15 6.95
C HIS A 151 -5.56 15.68 6.92
N LYS A 152 -5.63 15.05 5.74
CA LYS A 152 -5.99 13.63 5.62
C LYS A 152 -4.93 12.73 6.25
N GLU A 153 -3.65 13.04 6.08
CA GLU A 153 -2.53 12.32 6.70
C GLU A 153 -2.55 12.46 8.23
N ARG A 154 -2.76 13.69 8.74
CA ARG A 154 -2.92 13.94 10.18
C ARG A 154 -4.05 13.12 10.78
N GLU A 155 -5.22 13.08 10.14
CA GLU A 155 -6.37 12.30 10.60
C GLU A 155 -6.11 10.79 10.59
N ALA A 156 -5.36 10.29 9.61
CA ALA A 156 -4.92 8.90 9.59
C ALA A 156 -3.94 8.61 10.75
N GLY A 157 -3.01 9.53 11.01
CA GLY A 157 -2.05 9.43 12.11
C GLY A 157 -2.71 9.44 13.50
N ILE A 158 -3.73 10.28 13.72
CA ILE A 158 -4.49 10.30 14.98
C ILE A 158 -5.13 8.94 15.26
N LYS A 159 -5.80 8.34 14.26
CA LYS A 159 -6.39 7.00 14.39
C LYS A 159 -5.34 5.92 14.65
N GLY A 160 -4.18 6.03 14.01
CA GLY A 160 -3.06 5.13 14.26
C GLY A 160 -2.53 5.23 15.69
N ASN A 161 -2.44 6.45 16.23
CA ASN A 161 -2.01 6.69 17.61
C ASN A 161 -3.03 6.18 18.64
N GLU A 162 -4.33 6.32 18.39
CA GLU A 162 -5.38 5.76 19.24
C GLU A 162 -5.27 4.23 19.32
N ALA A 163 -5.11 3.57 18.17
CA ALA A 163 -4.89 2.12 18.13
C ALA A 163 -3.59 1.70 18.84
N ALA A 164 -2.52 2.47 18.70
CA ALA A 164 -1.27 2.22 19.40
C ALA A 164 -1.39 2.42 20.93
N ALA A 165 -2.20 3.40 21.37
CA ALA A 165 -2.46 3.65 22.79
C ALA A 165 -3.29 2.52 23.42
N GLU A 166 -4.29 2.01 22.71
CA GLU A 166 -5.08 0.84 23.11
C GLU A 166 -4.19 -0.39 23.24
N LEU A 167 -3.37 -0.70 22.22
CA LEU A 167 -2.42 -1.81 22.25
C LEU A 167 -1.42 -1.69 23.41
N LYS A 168 -0.95 -0.48 23.71
CA LYS A 168 -0.04 -0.22 24.85
C LYS A 168 -0.73 -0.45 26.19
N SER A 169 -2.01 -0.12 26.31
CA SER A 169 -2.81 -0.41 27.50
C SER A 169 -2.97 -1.92 27.68
N ASP A 170 -3.31 -2.63 26.60
CA ASP A 170 -3.47 -4.09 26.61
C ASP A 170 -2.17 -4.80 26.96
N LEU A 171 -1.04 -4.38 26.40
CA LEU A 171 0.29 -4.91 26.75
C LEU A 171 0.60 -4.74 28.23
N ARG A 172 0.24 -3.59 28.84
CA ARG A 172 0.43 -3.38 30.29
C ARG A 172 -0.47 -4.30 31.12
N ALA A 173 -1.71 -4.52 30.68
CA ALA A 173 -2.61 -5.45 31.33
C ALA A 173 -2.08 -6.89 31.26
N MET A 174 -1.64 -7.33 30.07
CA MET A 174 -1.04 -8.64 29.86
C MET A 174 0.24 -8.83 30.67
N GLU A 175 1.10 -7.83 30.76
CA GLU A 175 2.33 -7.92 31.56
C GLU A 175 2.02 -8.07 33.05
N LYS A 176 1.00 -7.36 33.56
CA LYS A 176 0.54 -7.50 34.95
C LYS A 176 -0.05 -8.90 35.20
N GLU A 177 -0.83 -9.42 34.27
CA GLU A 177 -1.36 -10.79 34.35
C GLU A 177 -0.25 -11.84 34.32
N ARG A 178 0.73 -11.67 33.43
CA ARG A 178 1.93 -12.53 33.33
C ARG A 178 2.69 -12.57 34.65
N GLN A 179 2.92 -11.41 35.28
CA GLN A 179 3.59 -11.32 36.57
C GLN A 179 2.80 -12.02 37.68
N SER A 180 1.48 -11.83 37.71
CA SER A 180 0.61 -12.52 38.69
C SER A 180 0.62 -14.04 38.51
N LEU A 181 0.58 -14.53 37.26
CA LEU A 181 0.69 -15.96 36.96
C LEU A 181 2.05 -16.52 37.35
N GLN A 182 3.13 -15.79 37.06
CA GLN A 182 4.48 -16.19 37.43
C GLN A 182 4.63 -16.28 38.96
N GLN A 183 4.07 -15.34 39.71
CA GLN A 183 4.07 -15.39 41.17
C GLN A 183 3.29 -16.61 41.70
N ARG A 184 2.09 -16.86 41.17
CA ARG A 184 1.28 -18.04 41.56
C ARG A 184 2.01 -19.35 41.26
N LEU A 185 2.66 -19.45 40.10
CA LEU A 185 3.45 -20.63 39.73
C LEU A 185 4.65 -20.82 40.68
N GLN A 186 5.33 -19.74 41.07
CA GLN A 186 6.42 -19.81 42.05
C GLN A 186 5.92 -20.27 43.43
N GLU A 187 4.78 -19.77 43.89
CA GLU A 187 4.14 -20.21 45.14
C GLU A 187 3.78 -21.70 45.08
N GLU A 188 3.19 -22.16 43.98
CA GLU A 188 2.81 -23.56 43.78
C GLU A 188 4.03 -24.49 43.73
N VAL A 189 5.08 -24.12 43.00
CA VAL A 189 6.35 -24.86 42.98
C VAL A 189 6.97 -24.93 44.38
N MET A 190 6.93 -23.84 45.15
CA MET A 190 7.45 -23.81 46.51
C MET A 190 6.66 -24.75 47.43
N ILE A 191 5.33 -24.81 47.29
CA ILE A 191 4.46 -25.73 48.03
C ILE A 191 4.77 -27.19 47.65
N LEU A 192 4.87 -27.50 46.35
CA LEU A 192 5.19 -28.84 45.87
C LEU A 192 6.57 -29.32 46.34
N MET A 193 7.57 -28.44 46.31
CA MET A 193 8.90 -28.74 46.88
C MET A 193 8.82 -29.02 48.38
N ALA A 194 8.01 -28.26 49.13
CA ALA A 194 7.82 -28.50 50.56
C ALA A 194 7.15 -29.86 50.84
N ILE A 195 6.10 -30.21 50.08
CA ILE A 195 5.41 -31.52 50.19
C ILE A 195 6.37 -32.67 49.86
N TYR A 196 7.15 -32.53 48.79
CA TYR A 196 8.14 -33.53 48.36
C TYR A 196 9.21 -33.75 49.45
N ASN A 197 9.83 -32.67 49.92
CA ASN A 197 10.94 -32.74 50.86
C ASN A 197 10.52 -33.20 52.26
N GLU A 198 9.32 -32.84 52.73
CA GLU A 198 8.92 -33.15 54.11
C GLU A 198 8.01 -34.35 54.27
N LYS A 199 6.99 -34.52 53.41
CA LYS A 199 5.97 -35.57 53.56
C LYS A 199 6.37 -36.81 52.77
N MET A 200 6.52 -36.67 51.45
CA MET A 200 6.84 -37.78 50.54
C MET A 200 8.18 -38.46 50.87
N SER A 201 9.25 -37.68 51.10
CA SER A 201 10.57 -38.25 51.41
C SER A 201 10.56 -39.09 52.70
N LYS A 202 9.86 -38.61 53.74
CA LYS A 202 9.74 -39.29 55.04
C LYS A 202 8.89 -40.54 54.92
N GLU A 203 7.73 -40.46 54.27
CA GLU A 203 6.87 -41.62 54.01
C GLU A 203 7.58 -42.69 53.19
N LEU A 204 8.30 -42.29 52.15
CA LEU A 204 9.12 -43.21 51.34
C LEU A 204 10.21 -43.88 52.18
N SER A 205 10.91 -43.13 53.04
CA SER A 205 11.94 -43.68 53.92
C SER A 205 11.38 -44.63 54.97
N ALA A 206 10.22 -44.30 55.56
CA ALA A 206 9.53 -45.13 56.54
C ALA A 206 9.01 -46.42 55.89
N LEU A 207 8.46 -46.33 54.67
CA LEU A 207 8.02 -47.50 53.92
C LEU A 207 9.19 -48.40 53.53
N LYS A 208 10.32 -47.82 53.08
CA LYS A 208 11.57 -48.58 52.82
C LYS A 208 12.07 -49.29 54.07
N LEU A 209 12.10 -48.61 55.23
CA LEU A 209 12.47 -49.23 56.51
C LEU A 209 11.52 -50.37 56.87
N ARG A 210 10.21 -50.19 56.68
CA ARG A 210 9.21 -51.24 56.93
C ARG A 210 9.40 -52.44 56.00
N VAL A 211 9.64 -52.21 54.71
CA VAL A 211 9.92 -53.27 53.74
C VAL A 211 11.20 -54.01 54.11
N ASN A 212 12.28 -53.31 54.46
CA ASN A 212 13.52 -53.93 54.91
C ASN A 212 13.34 -54.73 56.20
N ALA A 213 12.58 -54.21 57.17
CA ALA A 213 12.28 -54.93 58.40
C ALA A 213 11.47 -56.21 58.13
N LEU A 214 10.44 -56.14 57.28
CA LEU A 214 9.67 -57.32 56.85
C LEU A 214 10.55 -58.32 56.10
N ASN A 215 11.45 -57.84 55.23
CA ASN A 215 12.40 -58.69 54.51
C ASN A 215 13.36 -59.40 55.49
N ASN A 216 13.85 -58.69 56.50
CA ASN A 216 14.70 -59.28 57.54
C ASN A 216 13.95 -60.36 58.34
N VAL A 217 12.68 -60.12 58.68
CA VAL A 217 11.82 -61.10 59.38
C VAL A 217 11.58 -62.35 58.52
N VAL A 218 11.36 -62.17 57.21
CA VAL A 218 11.21 -63.28 56.25
C VAL A 218 12.51 -64.09 56.11
N ASN A 219 13.67 -63.43 56.16
CA ASN A 219 14.98 -64.07 55.99
C ASN A 219 15.55 -64.68 57.29
N THR A 220 14.95 -64.42 58.47
CA THR A 220 15.34 -65.06 59.73
C THR A 220 14.68 -66.43 59.90
N PRO A 221 15.45 -67.51 60.15
CA PRO A 221 14.91 -68.85 60.34
C PRO A 221 14.29 -68.99 61.74
N TYR A 222 12.97 -68.75 61.81
CA TYR A 222 12.06 -68.93 62.96
C TYR A 222 12.41 -68.15 64.24
N ILE A 223 11.59 -67.16 64.57
CA ILE A 223 11.66 -66.39 65.83
C ILE A 223 10.61 -66.96 66.80
N GLY A 224 11.05 -67.52 67.93
CA GLY A 224 10.16 -68.03 68.99
C GLY A 224 9.67 -66.92 69.95
N PRO A 225 8.62 -67.18 70.76
CA PRO A 225 8.07 -66.21 71.72
C PRO A 225 9.09 -65.72 72.76
N ASP A 226 10.03 -66.57 73.17
CA ASP A 226 11.10 -66.20 74.12
C ASP A 226 12.11 -65.21 73.53
N ASP A 227 12.42 -65.33 72.23
CA ASP A 227 13.34 -64.43 71.55
C ASP A 227 12.71 -63.05 71.33
N ILE A 228 11.39 -62.99 71.10
CA ILE A 228 10.63 -61.73 71.06
C ILE A 228 10.66 -61.04 72.42
N ILE A 229 10.54 -61.78 73.51
CA ILE A 229 10.61 -61.23 74.88
C ILE A 229 12.00 -60.65 75.15
N LYS A 230 13.07 -61.35 74.78
CA LYS A 230 14.46 -60.84 74.91
C LYS A 230 14.68 -59.57 74.08
N LEU A 231 14.20 -59.53 72.83
CA LEU A 231 14.30 -58.33 71.98
C LEU A 231 13.52 -57.14 72.56
N ARG A 232 12.35 -57.38 73.17
CA ARG A 232 11.58 -56.33 73.87
C ARG A 232 12.33 -55.80 75.09
N GLN A 233 12.91 -56.68 75.90
CA GLN A 233 13.70 -56.26 77.05
C GLN A 233 14.92 -55.43 76.64
N GLN A 234 15.62 -55.83 75.58
CA GLN A 234 16.73 -55.04 75.02
C GLN A 234 16.27 -53.68 74.49
N LEU A 235 15.11 -53.63 73.82
CA LEU A 235 14.49 -52.37 73.39
C LEU A 235 14.20 -51.46 74.58
N ASP A 236 13.62 -51.98 75.66
CA ASP A 236 13.28 -51.20 76.85
C ASP A 236 14.52 -50.62 77.54
N VAL A 237 15.63 -51.37 77.57
CA VAL A 237 16.92 -50.87 78.08
C VAL A 237 17.45 -49.74 77.21
N LEU A 238 17.50 -49.94 75.89
CA LEU A 238 17.95 -48.93 74.93
C LEU A 238 17.09 -47.66 74.95
N VAL A 239 15.77 -47.80 75.10
CA VAL A 239 14.86 -46.65 75.22
C VAL A 239 15.18 -45.84 76.47
N ARG A 240 15.44 -46.51 77.61
CA ARG A 240 15.85 -45.82 78.85
C ARG A 240 17.21 -45.13 78.69
N GLU A 241 18.18 -45.76 78.02
CA GLU A 241 19.48 -45.13 77.75
C GLU A 241 19.34 -43.89 76.84
N ILE A 242 18.50 -43.95 75.81
CA ILE A 242 18.22 -42.78 74.96
C ILE A 242 17.54 -41.67 75.76
N GLN A 243 16.61 -42.02 76.64
CA GLN A 243 15.92 -41.06 77.51
C GLN A 243 16.89 -40.33 78.44
N THR A 244 17.78 -41.06 79.12
CA THR A 244 18.78 -40.47 80.02
C THR A 244 19.81 -39.63 79.26
N LEU A 245 20.24 -40.07 78.07
CA LEU A 245 21.11 -39.29 77.19
C LEU A 245 20.43 -38.00 76.69
N ALA A 246 19.14 -38.06 76.34
CA ALA A 246 18.37 -36.89 75.93
C ALA A 246 18.23 -35.87 77.08
N GLU A 247 17.97 -36.36 78.30
CA GLU A 247 17.86 -35.54 79.51
C GLU A 247 19.20 -34.89 79.90
N SER A 248 20.31 -35.63 79.84
CA SER A 248 21.66 -35.09 80.09
C SER A 248 22.08 -34.00 79.10
N LYS A 249 21.69 -34.14 77.83
CA LYS A 249 21.98 -33.17 76.77
C LYS A 249 21.17 -31.87 76.90
N ILE A 250 20.08 -31.88 77.67
CA ILE A 250 19.29 -30.70 78.00
C ILE A 250 19.91 -29.94 79.17
N THR A 251 20.68 -30.60 80.04
CA THR A 251 21.29 -30.01 81.24
C THR A 251 22.74 -29.53 81.06
N GLU A 252 23.47 -30.01 80.03
CA GLU A 252 24.83 -29.52 79.72
C GLU A 252 24.86 -28.10 79.09
N ASN A 253 25.83 -27.31 79.54
CA ASN A 253 25.99 -25.86 79.34
C ASN A 253 25.73 -25.36 77.90
N GLY A 254 24.79 -24.41 77.77
CA GLY A 254 24.42 -23.73 76.52
C GLY A 254 22.98 -23.97 76.04
N SER A 255 22.28 -24.93 76.66
CA SER A 255 20.92 -25.39 76.33
C SER A 255 19.79 -24.38 76.60
N GLU A 256 19.89 -23.51 77.62
CA GLU A 256 18.85 -22.52 77.94
C GLU A 256 18.57 -21.55 76.78
N LYS A 257 19.59 -21.23 75.96
CA LYS A 257 19.41 -20.40 74.77
C LYS A 257 18.77 -21.15 73.61
N ILE A 258 18.94 -22.48 73.52
CA ILE A 258 18.49 -23.32 72.39
C ILE A 258 17.05 -23.83 72.59
N THR A 259 16.66 -24.06 73.84
CA THR A 259 15.32 -24.54 74.21
C THR A 259 14.17 -23.67 73.67
N PRO A 260 14.19 -22.32 73.76
CA PRO A 260 13.15 -21.49 73.16
C PRO A 260 13.09 -21.62 71.63
N PHE A 261 14.24 -21.75 70.94
CA PHE A 261 14.26 -21.98 69.49
C PHE A 261 13.72 -23.37 69.11
N ARG A 262 13.92 -24.40 69.95
CA ARG A 262 13.32 -25.73 69.73
C ARG A 262 11.81 -25.71 69.91
N GLN A 263 11.30 -25.02 70.94
CA GLN A 263 9.86 -24.84 71.13
C GLN A 263 9.25 -24.03 69.99
N GLN A 264 9.92 -22.97 69.53
CA GLN A 264 9.50 -22.18 68.38
C GLN A 264 9.50 -23.01 67.09
N ALA A 265 10.55 -23.81 66.85
CA ALA A 265 10.62 -24.70 65.69
C ALA A 265 9.53 -25.79 65.73
N ALA A 266 9.24 -26.36 66.90
CA ALA A 266 8.15 -27.33 67.08
C ALA A 266 6.77 -26.69 66.83
N ALA A 267 6.55 -25.46 67.31
CA ALA A 267 5.33 -24.71 67.06
C ALA A 267 5.16 -24.40 65.57
N ILE A 268 6.21 -23.91 64.89
CA ILE A 268 6.20 -23.65 63.44
C ILE A 268 5.96 -24.95 62.65
N ALA A 269 6.60 -26.07 63.04
CA ALA A 269 6.37 -27.37 62.41
C ALA A 269 4.92 -27.86 62.59
N GLY A 270 4.32 -27.64 63.76
CA GLY A 270 2.90 -27.94 64.02
C GLY A 270 1.96 -27.10 63.16
N ILE A 271 2.21 -25.78 63.05
CA ILE A 271 1.44 -24.88 62.17
C ILE A 271 1.59 -25.31 60.70
N LYS A 272 2.81 -25.64 60.26
CA LYS A 272 3.07 -26.13 58.90
C LYS A 272 2.33 -27.44 58.60
N ARG A 273 2.31 -28.38 59.56
CA ARG A 273 1.57 -29.64 59.41
C ARG A 273 0.06 -29.42 59.29
N THR A 274 -0.51 -28.63 60.20
CA THR A 274 -1.96 -28.34 60.17
C THR A 274 -2.41 -27.55 58.94
N THR A 275 -1.55 -26.68 58.40
CA THR A 275 -1.82 -25.96 57.15
C THR A 275 -1.73 -26.87 55.92
N LEU A 276 -0.76 -27.79 55.88
CA LEU A 276 -0.68 -28.82 54.83
C LEU A 276 -1.89 -29.77 54.85
N ASP A 277 -2.35 -30.19 56.02
CA ASP A 277 -3.53 -31.07 56.12
C ASP A 277 -4.82 -30.34 55.67
N LYS A 278 -4.93 -29.03 55.93
CA LYS A 278 -6.02 -28.21 55.38
C LYS A 278 -5.93 -28.05 53.87
N LEU A 279 -4.72 -27.87 53.33
CA LEU A 279 -4.49 -27.79 51.88
C LEU A 279 -4.94 -29.07 51.19
N GLU A 280 -4.51 -30.23 51.70
CA GLU A 280 -4.88 -31.55 51.18
C GLU A 280 -6.40 -31.76 51.19
N LYS A 281 -7.08 -31.34 52.26
CA LYS A 281 -8.55 -31.38 52.31
C LYS A 281 -9.18 -30.51 51.23
N ASN A 282 -8.71 -29.27 51.06
CA ASN A 282 -9.22 -28.36 50.04
C ASN A 282 -8.95 -28.87 48.62
N GLU A 283 -7.80 -29.49 48.37
CA GLU A 283 -7.47 -30.11 47.08
C GLU A 283 -8.42 -31.27 46.75
N ASN A 284 -8.74 -32.11 47.74
CA ASN A 284 -9.72 -33.19 47.59
C ASN A 284 -11.14 -32.66 47.31
N ASP A 285 -11.56 -31.62 48.04
CA ASP A 285 -12.85 -30.97 47.81
C ASP A 285 -12.92 -30.35 46.39
N LEU A 286 -11.81 -29.73 45.93
CA LEU A 286 -11.72 -29.13 44.60
C LEU A 286 -11.79 -30.21 43.50
N ALA A 287 -11.11 -31.35 43.69
CA ALA A 287 -11.21 -32.49 42.78
C ALA A 287 -12.66 -33.01 42.71
N GLU A 288 -13.33 -33.16 43.86
CA GLU A 288 -14.73 -33.59 43.91
C GLU A 288 -15.67 -32.61 43.20
N PHE A 289 -15.51 -31.30 43.44
CA PHE A 289 -16.31 -30.28 42.77
C PHE A 289 -16.06 -30.22 41.26
N THR A 290 -14.82 -30.44 40.83
CA THR A 290 -14.45 -30.49 39.40
C THR A 290 -15.16 -31.64 38.70
N ILE A 291 -15.16 -32.84 39.29
CA ILE A 291 -15.90 -34.01 38.78
C ILE A 291 -17.41 -33.72 38.76
N LYS A 292 -17.98 -33.12 39.81
CA LYS A 292 -19.40 -32.73 39.85
C LYS A 292 -19.75 -31.73 38.75
N LEU A 293 -18.86 -30.79 38.46
CA LEU A 293 -19.05 -29.77 37.45
C LEU A 293 -18.98 -30.36 36.03
N GLU A 294 -18.03 -31.25 35.75
CA GLU A 294 -17.96 -31.98 34.48
C GLU A 294 -19.21 -32.84 34.25
N ASN A 295 -19.66 -33.56 35.28
CA ASN A 295 -20.90 -34.34 35.21
C ASN A 295 -22.12 -33.46 34.90
N LYS A 296 -22.22 -32.26 35.49
CA LYS A 296 -23.29 -31.29 35.15
C LYS A 296 -23.14 -30.75 33.73
N ARG A 297 -21.91 -30.46 33.27
CA ARG A 297 -21.64 -30.03 31.89
C ARG A 297 -22.03 -31.10 30.88
N ALA A 298 -21.69 -32.36 31.13
CA ALA A 298 -22.07 -33.49 30.29
C ALA A 298 -23.61 -33.65 30.22
N LYS A 299 -24.29 -33.60 31.37
CA LYS A 299 -25.77 -33.58 31.42
C LYS A 299 -26.37 -32.41 30.65
N THR A 300 -25.78 -31.21 30.77
CA THR A 300 -26.26 -30.01 30.04
C THR A 300 -26.03 -30.15 28.53
N LYS A 301 -24.90 -30.72 28.11
CA LYS A 301 -24.59 -30.98 26.70
C LYS A 301 -25.59 -31.97 26.09
N HIS A 302 -25.93 -33.03 26.83
CA HIS A 302 -26.95 -34.00 26.41
C HIS A 302 -28.36 -33.40 26.32
N LEU A 303 -28.67 -32.40 27.16
CA LEU A 303 -29.93 -31.62 27.11
C LEU A 303 -29.93 -30.51 26.05
N ALA A 304 -28.77 -30.16 25.49
CA ALA A 304 -28.61 -29.10 24.50
C ALA A 304 -28.71 -29.58 23.04
N GLU A 305 -28.81 -30.90 22.81
CA GLU A 305 -29.20 -31.44 21.49
C GLU A 305 -30.61 -31.00 21.10
N ASP A 306 -31.50 -30.78 22.08
CA ASP A 306 -32.70 -29.98 21.89
C ASP A 306 -32.31 -28.50 21.84
N SER A 307 -32.07 -28.01 20.62
CA SER A 307 -31.68 -26.65 20.24
C SER A 307 -32.75 -25.60 20.62
N MET A 308 -32.99 -25.39 21.92
CA MET A 308 -33.78 -24.28 22.43
C MET A 308 -32.87 -23.07 22.68
N PRO A 309 -33.04 -21.95 21.96
CA PRO A 309 -32.33 -20.71 22.28
C PRO A 309 -32.71 -20.25 23.69
N LYS A 310 -31.72 -19.98 24.55
CA LYS A 310 -31.92 -19.46 25.91
C LYS A 310 -31.37 -18.04 26.03
N GLY A 311 -31.95 -17.24 26.93
CA GLY A 311 -31.44 -15.92 27.29
C GLY A 311 -31.43 -14.89 26.14
N GLU A 312 -30.25 -14.36 25.84
CA GLU A 312 -29.99 -13.38 24.76
C GLU A 312 -30.42 -13.89 23.38
N ASP A 313 -30.13 -15.15 23.06
CA ASP A 313 -30.42 -15.72 21.75
C ASP A 313 -31.92 -15.88 21.51
N LEU A 314 -32.69 -16.16 22.57
CA LEU A 314 -34.15 -16.16 22.51
C LEU A 314 -34.68 -14.74 22.26
N LYS A 315 -34.13 -13.72 22.95
CA LYS A 315 -34.53 -12.32 22.72
C LYS A 315 -34.24 -11.89 21.28
N ARG A 316 -33.06 -12.23 20.76
CA ARG A 316 -32.68 -11.98 19.35
C ARG A 316 -33.60 -12.71 18.39
N TYR A 317 -33.92 -13.97 18.66
CA TYR A 317 -34.86 -14.76 17.86
C TYR A 317 -36.26 -14.14 17.85
N VAL A 318 -36.79 -13.74 19.00
CA VAL A 318 -38.08 -13.04 19.12
C VAL A 318 -38.06 -11.69 18.41
N ALA A 319 -36.97 -10.93 18.50
CA ALA A 319 -36.80 -9.66 17.78
C ALA A 319 -36.79 -9.86 16.26
N ARG A 320 -36.08 -10.89 15.76
CA ARG A 320 -36.10 -11.28 14.35
C ARG A 320 -37.51 -11.68 13.89
N LEU A 321 -38.23 -12.45 14.70
CA LEU A 321 -39.63 -12.81 14.44
C LEU A 321 -40.55 -11.60 14.36
N LYS A 322 -40.44 -10.65 15.31
CA LYS A 322 -41.20 -9.40 15.28
C LYS A 322 -40.90 -8.58 14.02
N THR A 323 -39.63 -8.49 13.64
CA THR A 323 -39.20 -7.79 12.41
C THR A 323 -39.79 -8.47 11.17
N LYS A 324 -39.70 -9.79 11.08
CA LYS A 324 -40.25 -10.58 9.97
C LYS A 324 -41.77 -10.46 9.89
N SER A 325 -42.47 -10.44 11.03
CA SER A 325 -43.91 -10.17 11.10
C SER A 325 -44.26 -8.77 10.61
N GLY A 326 -43.47 -7.76 10.97
CA GLY A 326 -43.63 -6.39 10.47
C GLY A 326 -43.41 -6.27 8.95
N MET A 327 -42.40 -6.96 8.41
CA MET A 327 -42.18 -7.05 6.96
C MET A 327 -43.36 -7.71 6.25
N TYR A 328 -43.83 -8.85 6.76
CA TYR A 328 -44.99 -9.54 6.20
C TYR A 328 -46.22 -8.63 6.15
N LYS A 329 -46.52 -7.87 7.22
CA LYS A 329 -47.64 -6.93 7.25
C LYS A 329 -47.48 -5.81 6.20
N ARG A 330 -46.28 -5.28 6.00
CA ARG A 330 -46.00 -4.27 4.96
C ARG A 330 -46.20 -4.82 3.56
N CYS A 331 -45.56 -5.94 3.23
CA CYS A 331 -45.70 -6.56 1.91
C CYS A 331 -47.16 -6.96 1.62
N ARG A 332 -47.91 -7.38 2.64
CA ARG A 332 -49.34 -7.64 2.50
C ARG A 332 -50.14 -6.38 2.17
N ALA A 333 -49.81 -5.23 2.77
CA ALA A 333 -50.46 -3.95 2.51
C ALA A 333 -50.16 -3.45 1.08
N GLU A 334 -48.89 -3.49 0.67
CA GLU A 334 -48.46 -3.14 -0.68
C GLU A 334 -49.14 -4.04 -1.75
N LEU A 335 -49.24 -5.34 -1.49
CA LEU A 335 -50.00 -6.26 -2.35
C LEU A 335 -51.52 -5.98 -2.37
N ALA A 336 -52.07 -5.30 -1.37
CA ALA A 336 -53.47 -4.88 -1.39
C ALA A 336 -53.63 -3.60 -2.22
N GLU A 337 -52.70 -2.65 -2.10
CA GLU A 337 -52.65 -1.42 -2.89
C GLU A 337 -52.49 -1.71 -4.39
N LEU A 338 -51.51 -2.54 -4.78
CA LEU A 338 -51.31 -2.94 -6.18
C LEU A 338 -52.53 -3.64 -6.78
N ARG A 339 -53.24 -4.45 -5.99
CA ARG A 339 -54.50 -5.07 -6.44
C ARG A 339 -55.60 -4.03 -6.64
N ALA A 340 -55.68 -3.03 -5.78
CA ALA A 340 -56.63 -1.94 -5.93
C ALA A 340 -56.33 -1.12 -7.19
N GLU A 341 -55.05 -0.77 -7.43
CA GLU A 341 -54.61 -0.07 -8.64
C GLU A 341 -54.89 -0.87 -9.90
N GLY A 342 -54.57 -2.17 -9.92
CA GLY A 342 -54.91 -3.04 -11.05
C GLY A 342 -56.42 -3.09 -11.31
N GLY A 343 -57.24 -3.05 -10.26
CA GLY A 343 -58.69 -2.94 -10.38
C GLY A 343 -59.17 -1.61 -10.95
N ILE A 344 -58.53 -0.49 -10.55
CA ILE A 344 -58.81 0.84 -11.12
C ILE A 344 -58.42 0.86 -12.60
N LEU A 345 -57.21 0.39 -12.94
CA LEU A 345 -56.70 0.38 -14.29
C LEU A 345 -57.59 -0.46 -15.22
N SER A 346 -58.02 -1.65 -14.79
CA SER A 346 -58.94 -2.48 -15.56
C SER A 346 -60.29 -1.78 -15.79
N ARG A 347 -60.83 -1.07 -14.79
CA ARG A 347 -62.05 -0.27 -14.98
C ARG A 347 -61.83 0.88 -15.94
N THR A 348 -60.71 1.59 -15.83
CA THR A 348 -60.34 2.67 -16.75
C THR A 348 -60.20 2.16 -18.17
N ASP A 349 -59.58 1.00 -18.38
CA ASP A 349 -59.42 0.37 -19.69
C ASP A 349 -60.78 0.04 -20.31
N ILE A 350 -61.69 -0.58 -19.54
CA ILE A 350 -63.08 -0.84 -19.99
C ILE A 350 -63.83 0.46 -20.32
N ILE A 351 -63.67 1.51 -19.53
CA ILE A 351 -64.29 2.82 -19.80
C ILE A 351 -63.75 3.42 -21.10
N LEU A 352 -62.43 3.38 -21.31
CA LEU A 352 -61.80 3.91 -22.52
C LEU A 352 -62.16 3.09 -23.76
N GLU A 353 -62.22 1.76 -23.66
CA GLU A 353 -62.69 0.90 -24.75
C GLU A 353 -64.13 1.24 -25.16
N ASN A 354 -65.01 1.46 -24.18
CA ASN A 354 -66.41 1.79 -24.42
C ASN A 354 -66.62 3.24 -24.90
N GLN A 355 -65.81 4.20 -24.44
CA GLN A 355 -65.99 5.63 -24.76
C GLN A 355 -65.30 6.05 -26.06
N LEU A 356 -64.14 5.48 -26.39
CA LEU A 356 -63.30 6.01 -27.48
C LEU A 356 -63.30 5.15 -28.76
N ASN A 357 -63.96 3.98 -28.79
CA ASN A 357 -63.97 3.08 -29.96
C ASN A 357 -62.57 3.02 -30.64
N LEU A 358 -61.52 2.71 -29.87
CA LEU A 358 -60.13 2.86 -30.29
C LEU A 358 -59.68 1.84 -31.36
N LYS A 359 -60.54 0.87 -31.71
CA LYS A 359 -60.25 -0.18 -32.71
C LYS A 359 -59.80 0.39 -34.06
N PRO A 360 -60.51 1.32 -34.73
CA PRO A 360 -60.06 1.97 -35.96
C PRO A 360 -58.73 2.73 -35.84
N LEU A 361 -58.45 3.38 -34.70
CA LEU A 361 -57.19 4.09 -34.47
C LEU A 361 -56.02 3.11 -34.32
N ARG A 362 -56.22 2.00 -33.59
CA ARG A 362 -55.22 0.93 -33.47
C ARG A 362 -54.93 0.27 -34.82
N GLN A 363 -55.95 0.06 -35.64
CA GLN A 363 -55.79 -0.52 -36.97
C GLN A 363 -55.02 0.43 -37.91
N LYS A 364 -55.33 1.73 -37.88
CA LYS A 364 -54.53 2.74 -38.59
C LYS A 364 -53.07 2.77 -38.12
N ASN A 365 -52.82 2.64 -36.82
CA ASN A 365 -51.46 2.62 -36.30
C ASN A 365 -50.69 1.38 -36.80
N TYR A 366 -51.34 0.21 -36.79
CA TYR A 366 -50.78 -1.02 -37.35
C TYR A 366 -50.47 -0.90 -38.86
N ASP A 367 -51.38 -0.30 -39.63
CA ASP A 367 -51.18 -0.07 -41.06
C ASP A 367 -50.04 0.91 -41.35
N VAL A 368 -49.83 1.92 -40.48
CA VAL A 368 -48.73 2.87 -40.59
C VAL A 368 -47.40 2.22 -40.22
N ASP A 369 -47.36 1.42 -39.16
CA ASP A 369 -46.17 0.69 -38.74
C ASP A 369 -45.73 -0.32 -39.81
N ASP A 370 -46.67 -1.05 -40.42
CA ASP A 370 -46.35 -2.01 -41.48
C ASP A 370 -45.82 -1.29 -42.75
N LYS A 371 -46.38 -0.13 -43.10
CA LYS A 371 -45.85 0.71 -44.20
C LYS A 371 -44.45 1.22 -43.90
N TYR A 372 -44.20 1.66 -42.66
CA TYR A 372 -42.89 2.13 -42.22
C TYR A 372 -41.85 1.01 -42.29
N GLU A 373 -42.16 -0.17 -41.77
CA GLU A 373 -41.26 -1.33 -41.79
C GLU A 373 -40.94 -1.79 -43.22
N ARG A 374 -41.92 -1.78 -44.14
CA ARG A 374 -41.66 -2.06 -45.56
C ARG A 374 -40.75 -1.02 -46.20
N ALA A 375 -40.98 0.26 -45.93
CA ALA A 375 -40.16 1.35 -46.45
C ALA A 375 -38.72 1.26 -45.92
N LYS A 376 -38.56 0.95 -44.63
CA LYS A 376 -37.26 0.76 -43.98
C LYS A 376 -36.47 -0.39 -44.59
N ARG A 377 -37.10 -1.56 -44.78
CA ARG A 377 -36.45 -2.72 -45.44
C ARG A 377 -36.02 -2.41 -46.87
N SER A 378 -36.84 -1.66 -47.61
CA SER A 378 -36.48 -1.21 -48.96
C SER A 378 -35.28 -0.26 -48.94
N TYR A 379 -35.27 0.71 -48.02
CA TYR A 379 -34.15 1.62 -47.83
C TYR A 379 -32.86 0.87 -47.47
N ASP A 380 -32.90 -0.05 -46.50
CA ASP A 380 -31.73 -0.81 -46.06
C ASP A 380 -31.15 -1.66 -47.20
N SER A 381 -32.01 -2.23 -48.04
CA SER A 381 -31.59 -2.97 -49.25
C SER A 381 -30.87 -2.06 -50.25
N ILE A 382 -31.44 -0.89 -50.54
CA ILE A 382 -30.83 0.10 -51.43
C ILE A 382 -29.49 0.56 -50.85
N ALA A 383 -29.44 0.92 -49.58
CA ALA A 383 -28.22 1.36 -48.89
C ALA A 383 -27.11 0.31 -48.95
N SER A 384 -27.44 -0.97 -48.74
CA SER A 384 -26.46 -2.06 -48.88
C SER A 384 -25.96 -2.19 -50.32
N SER A 385 -26.86 -2.11 -51.30
CA SER A 385 -26.48 -2.18 -52.72
C SER A 385 -25.59 -1.00 -53.16
N THR A 386 -25.87 0.21 -52.69
CA THR A 386 -25.07 1.39 -52.99
C THR A 386 -23.71 1.34 -52.30
N GLN A 387 -23.66 0.83 -51.06
CA GLN A 387 -22.39 0.65 -50.35
C GLN A 387 -21.49 -0.38 -51.05
N ASN A 388 -22.06 -1.46 -51.59
CA ASN A 388 -21.33 -2.40 -52.43
C ASN A 388 -20.82 -1.75 -53.73
N ALA A 389 -21.66 -0.94 -54.39
CA ALA A 389 -21.25 -0.20 -55.59
C ALA A 389 -20.11 0.78 -55.31
N ILE A 390 -20.17 1.51 -54.19
CA ILE A 390 -19.10 2.41 -53.74
C ILE A 390 -17.80 1.64 -53.49
N SER A 391 -17.87 0.50 -52.79
CA SER A 391 -16.69 -0.34 -52.54
C SER A 391 -16.03 -0.81 -53.83
N ASN A 392 -16.83 -1.26 -54.81
CA ASN A 392 -16.32 -1.67 -56.11
C ASN A 392 -15.65 -0.52 -56.87
N LEU A 393 -16.28 0.66 -56.89
CA LEU A 393 -15.71 1.86 -57.53
C LEU A 393 -14.41 2.31 -56.85
N ILE A 394 -14.33 2.24 -55.51
CA ILE A 394 -13.10 2.55 -54.77
C ILE A 394 -11.97 1.61 -55.21
N ASN A 395 -12.23 0.30 -55.28
CA ASN A 395 -11.23 -0.68 -55.71
C ASN A 395 -10.79 -0.45 -57.16
N GLU A 396 -11.71 -0.07 -58.06
CA GLU A 396 -11.40 0.25 -59.46
C GLU A 396 -10.56 1.54 -59.58
N VAL A 397 -10.88 2.57 -58.79
CA VAL A 397 -10.10 3.81 -58.72
C VAL A 397 -8.69 3.56 -58.17
N GLU A 398 -8.55 2.70 -57.15
CA GLU A 398 -7.23 2.34 -56.62
C GLU A 398 -6.40 1.56 -57.65
N SER A 399 -7.01 0.61 -58.36
CA SER A 399 -6.34 -0.16 -59.41
C SER A 399 -5.86 0.74 -60.56
N THR A 400 -6.72 1.64 -61.04
CA THR A 400 -6.37 2.59 -62.11
C THR A 400 -5.30 3.59 -61.68
N ARG A 401 -5.34 4.08 -60.43
CA ARG A 401 -4.27 4.93 -59.88
C ARG A 401 -2.93 4.21 -59.88
N LYS A 402 -2.90 2.94 -59.46
CA LYS A 402 -1.68 2.14 -59.45
C LYS A 402 -1.11 1.97 -60.86
N LEU A 403 -1.95 1.66 -61.85
CA LEU A 403 -1.53 1.57 -63.25
C LEU A 403 -1.00 2.90 -63.80
N ILE A 404 -1.60 4.03 -63.42
CA ILE A 404 -1.12 5.36 -63.80
C ILE A 404 0.27 5.62 -63.19
N GLU A 405 0.49 5.24 -61.92
CA GLU A 405 1.77 5.42 -61.25
C GLU A 405 2.87 4.55 -61.89
N GLU A 406 2.59 3.29 -62.19
CA GLU A 406 3.49 2.39 -62.93
C GLU A 406 3.83 2.96 -64.30
N ASN A 407 2.83 3.37 -65.08
CA ASN A 407 3.04 4.01 -66.39
C ASN A 407 3.82 5.32 -66.30
N ALA A 408 3.59 6.13 -65.27
CA ALA A 408 4.33 7.37 -65.04
C ALA A 408 5.81 7.06 -64.77
N GLN A 409 6.10 6.05 -63.95
CA GLN A 409 7.47 5.59 -63.69
C GLN A 409 8.15 5.15 -64.99
N GLU A 410 7.50 4.28 -65.78
CA GLU A 410 8.02 3.84 -67.08
C GLU A 410 8.28 5.02 -68.02
N MET A 411 7.35 5.97 -68.10
CA MET A 411 7.51 7.18 -68.90
C MET A 411 8.73 7.99 -68.46
N THR A 412 9.00 8.14 -67.16
CA THR A 412 10.21 8.84 -66.69
C THR A 412 11.50 8.09 -67.06
N GLU A 413 11.49 6.76 -67.04
CA GLU A 413 12.64 5.96 -67.46
C GLU A 413 12.90 6.09 -68.97
N LEU A 414 11.85 6.01 -69.76
CA LEU A 414 11.92 6.22 -71.21
C LEU A 414 12.40 7.64 -71.53
N GLN A 415 11.91 8.66 -70.82
CA GLN A 415 12.40 10.03 -70.98
C GLN A 415 13.90 10.15 -70.65
N LYS A 416 14.40 9.50 -69.60
CA LYS A 416 15.85 9.46 -69.29
C LYS A 416 16.63 8.80 -70.42
N LYS A 417 16.14 7.69 -70.99
CA LYS A 417 16.77 7.02 -72.14
C LYS A 417 16.78 7.91 -73.38
N ILE A 418 15.67 8.57 -73.70
CA ILE A 418 15.55 9.51 -74.82
C ILE A 418 16.51 10.69 -74.63
N ALA A 419 16.62 11.26 -73.44
CA ALA A 419 17.56 12.36 -73.16
C ALA A 419 19.02 11.95 -73.42
N LYS A 420 19.41 10.74 -73.00
CA LYS A 420 20.73 10.18 -73.30
C LYS A 420 20.95 10.05 -74.82
N MET A 421 19.99 9.47 -75.53
CA MET A 421 20.09 9.32 -76.99
C MET A 421 20.14 10.66 -77.73
N LYS A 422 19.35 11.65 -77.31
CA LYS A 422 19.40 13.02 -77.89
C LYS A 422 20.77 13.66 -77.70
N LYS A 423 21.39 13.51 -76.52
CA LYS A 423 22.75 14.02 -76.29
C LYS A 423 23.78 13.36 -77.21
N ILE A 424 23.67 12.04 -77.40
CA ILE A 424 24.52 11.30 -78.34
C ILE A 424 24.30 11.80 -79.77
N GLN A 425 23.04 11.95 -80.20
CA GLN A 425 22.69 12.45 -81.53
C GLN A 425 23.22 13.87 -81.77
N GLN A 426 23.09 14.75 -80.77
CA GLN A 426 23.59 16.12 -80.86
C GLN A 426 25.12 16.15 -81.00
N ASN A 427 25.83 15.35 -80.21
CA ASN A 427 27.29 15.20 -80.36
C ASN A 427 27.66 14.75 -81.79
N ILE A 428 26.94 13.77 -82.35
CA ILE A 428 27.17 13.31 -83.73
C ILE A 428 26.84 14.42 -84.74
N GLN A 429 25.75 15.17 -84.56
CA GLN A 429 25.39 16.26 -85.47
C GLN A 429 26.38 17.42 -85.45
N ASP A 430 26.88 17.80 -84.27
CA ASP A 430 27.90 18.83 -84.12
C ASP A 430 29.23 18.36 -84.76
N GLU A 431 29.55 17.07 -84.66
CA GLU A 431 30.70 16.47 -85.33
C GLU A 431 30.56 16.45 -86.86
N VAL A 432 29.40 16.05 -87.40
CA VAL A 432 29.10 16.12 -88.85
C VAL A 432 29.12 17.55 -89.37
N ARG A 433 28.58 18.53 -88.62
CA ARG A 433 28.61 19.95 -88.99
C ARG A 433 30.04 20.51 -89.04
N SER A 434 30.90 20.06 -88.14
CA SER A 434 32.32 20.43 -88.16
C SER A 434 33.04 19.87 -89.40
N TYR A 435 32.69 18.67 -89.88
CA TYR A 435 33.21 18.16 -91.16
C TYR A 435 32.67 18.89 -92.40
N ALA A 436 31.43 19.38 -92.36
CA ALA A 436 30.78 20.01 -93.52
C ALA A 436 31.16 21.49 -93.74
N ASN A 437 31.82 22.15 -92.77
CA ASN A 437 32.14 23.57 -92.84
C ASN A 437 33.67 23.80 -92.73
N PRO A 438 34.39 24.12 -93.83
CA PRO A 438 35.87 24.15 -93.82
C PRO A 438 36.50 25.24 -92.94
N ASN A 439 35.74 26.25 -92.49
CA ASN A 439 36.22 27.39 -91.69
C ASN A 439 35.54 27.50 -90.30
N GLY A 440 34.86 26.45 -89.84
CA GLY A 440 34.28 26.36 -88.48
C GLY A 440 35.19 25.63 -87.48
N GLU A 441 34.85 25.65 -86.18
CA GLU A 441 35.63 25.02 -85.11
C GLU A 441 36.11 23.60 -85.45
N LYS A 442 37.38 23.29 -85.12
CA LYS A 442 38.04 22.00 -85.41
C LYS A 442 37.20 20.81 -84.95
N SER A 443 37.10 19.78 -85.79
CA SER A 443 36.34 18.56 -85.51
C SER A 443 36.83 17.90 -84.22
N LEU A 444 35.98 17.10 -83.56
CA LEU A 444 36.39 16.32 -82.41
C LEU A 444 37.56 15.39 -82.77
N GLN A 445 37.56 14.85 -84.00
CA GLN A 445 38.67 14.06 -84.55
C GLN A 445 39.92 14.91 -84.81
N ASP A 446 39.79 16.17 -85.23
CA ASP A 446 40.93 17.09 -85.42
C ASP A 446 41.49 17.58 -84.09
N LYS A 447 40.64 17.86 -83.09
CA LYS A 447 41.05 18.22 -81.72
C LYS A 447 41.75 17.03 -81.05
N LEU A 448 41.25 15.81 -81.25
CA LEU A 448 41.91 14.58 -80.80
C LEU A 448 43.22 14.34 -81.54
N ASN A 449 43.28 14.52 -82.86
CA ASN A 449 44.52 14.39 -83.63
C ASN A 449 45.56 15.45 -83.26
N GLU A 450 45.16 16.70 -83.03
CA GLU A 450 46.07 17.74 -82.54
C GLU A 450 46.58 17.42 -81.13
N SER A 451 45.71 16.90 -80.26
CA SER A 451 46.11 16.43 -78.94
C SER A 451 47.09 15.26 -79.04
N ILE A 452 46.85 14.29 -79.93
CA ILE A 452 47.76 13.17 -80.21
C ILE A 452 49.10 13.69 -80.75
N ILE A 453 49.12 14.57 -81.76
CA ILE A 453 50.34 15.15 -82.32
C ILE A 453 51.11 15.96 -81.26
N SER A 454 50.41 16.66 -80.37
CA SER A 454 51.04 17.41 -79.28
C SER A 454 51.68 16.48 -78.23
N GLU A 455 51.01 15.38 -77.89
CA GLU A 455 51.53 14.34 -77.00
C GLU A 455 52.69 13.58 -77.64
N GLU A 456 52.64 13.28 -78.95
CA GLU A 456 53.74 12.68 -79.70
C GLU A 456 54.99 13.59 -79.76
N LYS A 457 54.81 14.92 -79.92
CA LYS A 457 55.91 15.89 -79.82
C LYS A 457 56.54 15.91 -78.42
N LYS A 458 55.72 15.88 -77.37
CA LYS A 458 56.22 15.78 -75.98
C LYS A 458 56.99 14.47 -75.77
N TYR A 459 56.48 13.35 -76.29
CA TYR A 459 57.16 12.06 -76.22
C TYR A 459 58.54 12.11 -76.89
N LYS A 460 58.66 12.74 -78.07
CA LYS A 460 59.94 12.90 -78.77
C LYS A 460 60.94 13.72 -77.95
N LEU A 461 60.50 14.84 -77.38
CA LEU A 461 61.30 15.72 -76.51
C LEU A 461 61.77 15.00 -75.23
N LEU A 462 60.90 14.20 -74.61
CA LEU A 462 61.24 13.38 -73.45
C LEU A 462 62.26 12.29 -73.81
N LYS A 463 62.13 11.67 -74.98
CA LYS A 463 63.07 10.65 -75.48
C LYS A 463 64.46 11.22 -75.76
N ASP A 464 64.55 12.45 -76.27
CA ASP A 464 65.82 13.15 -76.47
C ASP A 464 66.47 13.53 -75.13
N LYS A 465 65.67 13.96 -74.14
CA LYS A 465 66.14 14.16 -72.75
C LYS A 465 66.61 12.86 -72.10
N GLU A 466 65.89 11.75 -72.30
CA GLU A 466 66.28 10.42 -71.80
C GLU A 466 67.64 9.99 -72.38
N LYS A 467 67.85 10.21 -73.68
CA LYS A 467 69.12 9.91 -74.34
C LYS A 467 70.27 10.74 -73.78
N SER A 468 70.04 12.04 -73.53
CA SER A 468 71.00 12.95 -72.91
C SER A 468 71.32 12.57 -71.46
N LEU A 469 70.30 12.15 -70.68
CA LEU A 469 70.47 11.66 -69.31
C LEU A 469 71.23 10.33 -69.28
N LYS A 470 71.02 9.42 -70.23
CA LYS A 470 71.79 8.17 -70.36
C LYS A 470 73.28 8.44 -70.61
N GLU A 471 73.61 9.44 -71.43
CA GLU A 471 74.99 9.86 -71.67
C GLU A 471 75.63 10.45 -70.40
N LEU A 472 74.93 11.34 -69.70
CA LEU A 472 75.37 11.91 -68.42
C LEU A 472 75.52 10.84 -67.33
N LEU A 473 74.59 9.87 -67.26
CA LEU A 473 74.67 8.75 -66.35
C LEU A 473 75.91 7.89 -66.65
N LYS A 474 76.18 7.58 -67.93
CA LYS A 474 77.37 6.83 -68.35
C LYS A 474 78.66 7.55 -67.93
N GLN A 475 78.71 8.88 -68.08
CA GLN A 475 79.83 9.70 -67.60
C GLN A 475 79.96 9.68 -66.07
N SER A 476 78.85 9.85 -65.33
CA SER A 476 78.81 9.81 -63.87
C SER A 476 79.24 8.45 -63.29
N VAL A 477 78.79 7.34 -63.90
CA VAL A 477 79.20 5.98 -63.52
C VAL A 477 80.70 5.79 -63.78
N SER A 478 81.21 6.24 -64.92
CA SER A 478 82.65 6.22 -65.22
C SER A 478 83.44 7.02 -64.20
N GLN A 479 82.98 8.23 -63.83
CA GLN A 479 83.58 9.02 -62.77
C GLN A 479 83.57 8.26 -61.44
N THR A 480 82.42 7.72 -61.02
CA THR A 480 82.29 6.96 -59.76
C THR A 480 83.24 5.77 -59.71
N HIS A 481 83.41 5.05 -60.82
CA HIS A 481 84.38 3.96 -60.92
C HIS A 481 85.83 4.44 -60.75
N GLN A 482 86.18 5.59 -61.33
CA GLN A 482 87.49 6.24 -61.14
C GLN A 482 87.71 6.64 -59.67
N TRP A 483 86.72 7.28 -59.03
CA TRP A 483 86.78 7.63 -57.60
C TRP A 483 86.92 6.40 -56.70
N THR A 484 86.21 5.32 -57.01
CA THR A 484 86.28 4.05 -56.24
C THR A 484 87.64 3.39 -56.40
N SER A 485 88.21 3.39 -57.61
CA SER A 485 89.56 2.87 -57.87
C SER A 485 90.62 3.66 -57.10
N LEU A 486 90.49 4.99 -57.06
CA LEU A 486 91.34 5.87 -56.24
C LEU A 486 91.27 5.52 -54.75
N ILE A 487 90.06 5.34 -54.21
CA ILE A 487 89.86 4.93 -52.80
C ILE A 487 90.50 3.57 -52.52
N SER A 488 90.38 2.61 -53.44
CA SER A 488 90.98 1.28 -53.28
C SER A 488 92.51 1.35 -53.25
N ILE A 489 93.12 2.13 -54.14
CA ILE A 489 94.57 2.36 -54.15
C ILE A 489 95.02 2.98 -52.82
N PHE A 490 94.27 3.97 -52.30
CA PHE A 490 94.58 4.57 -51.01
C PHE A 490 94.44 3.59 -49.84
N LYS A 491 93.42 2.73 -49.83
CA LYS A 491 93.26 1.68 -48.82
C LYS A 491 94.41 0.68 -48.86
N SER A 492 94.76 0.16 -50.04
CA SER A 492 95.88 -0.78 -50.18
C SER A 492 97.22 -0.16 -49.79
N LYS A 493 97.43 1.15 -50.03
CA LYS A 493 98.59 1.87 -49.52
C LYS A 493 98.61 1.95 -47.98
N ILE A 494 97.47 2.23 -47.36
CA ILE A 494 97.34 2.27 -45.90
C ILE A 494 97.57 0.88 -45.29
N GLU A 495 97.06 -0.18 -45.92
CA GLU A 495 97.25 -1.56 -45.47
C GLU A 495 98.70 -2.03 -45.62
N ASN A 496 99.36 -1.75 -46.75
CA ASN A 496 100.79 -2.03 -46.90
C ASN A 496 101.63 -1.25 -45.87
N PHE A 497 101.25 0.00 -45.60
CA PHE A 497 101.89 0.79 -44.55
C PHE A 497 101.67 0.18 -43.16
N ALA A 498 100.49 -0.35 -42.88
CA ALA A 498 100.18 -1.04 -41.63
C ALA A 498 100.89 -2.39 -41.48
N GLU A 499 101.03 -3.18 -42.56
CA GLU A 499 101.79 -4.43 -42.57
C GLU A 499 103.30 -4.20 -42.40
N ASN A 500 103.87 -3.20 -43.07
CA ASN A 500 105.27 -2.82 -42.85
C ASN A 500 105.51 -2.38 -41.40
N LYS A 501 104.56 -1.66 -40.80
CA LYS A 501 104.63 -1.26 -39.39
C LYS A 501 104.52 -2.45 -38.40
N ARG A 502 104.01 -3.60 -38.83
CA ARG A 502 104.01 -4.86 -38.05
C ARG A 502 105.27 -5.70 -38.24
N ARG A 503 105.94 -5.62 -39.40
CA ARG A 503 107.10 -6.47 -39.74
C ARG A 503 108.42 -5.97 -39.20
N ASP A 504 108.61 -4.65 -39.15
CA ASP A 504 109.84 -4.08 -38.62
C ASP A 504 109.55 -3.44 -37.26
N GLY A 505 110.27 -3.90 -36.23
CA GLY A 505 110.31 -3.22 -34.94
C GLY A 505 110.55 -1.73 -35.15
N ILE A 506 109.86 -0.89 -34.37
CA ILE A 506 109.87 0.56 -34.53
C ILE A 506 111.31 1.07 -34.35
N VAL A 507 111.99 1.31 -35.47
CA VAL A 507 113.20 2.13 -35.52
C VAL A 507 112.73 3.56 -35.70
N LEU A 508 112.57 4.22 -34.55
CA LEU A 508 112.54 5.67 -34.47
C LEU A 508 113.97 6.15 -34.78
N ARG A 509 114.21 6.51 -36.04
CA ARG A 509 115.44 7.18 -36.45
C ARG A 509 115.24 8.68 -36.41
N LYS A 510 115.84 9.30 -35.40
CA LYS A 510 116.23 10.69 -35.42
C LYS A 510 117.64 10.74 -35.98
N ASP A 511 117.81 11.42 -37.10
CA ASP A 511 118.95 12.30 -37.28
C ASP A 511 118.54 13.66 -36.68
N GLY A 512 119.01 14.07 -35.51
CA GLY A 512 120.26 13.63 -34.85
C GLY A 512 120.15 12.99 -33.45
N THR A 513 119.63 11.76 -33.34
CA THR A 513 120.13 10.66 -32.46
C THR A 513 119.28 9.39 -32.60
N GLU A 514 119.94 8.27 -32.92
CA GLU A 514 119.41 6.92 -32.76
C GLU A 514 119.30 6.57 -31.27
N THR A 515 118.16 6.02 -30.86
CA THR A 515 118.11 5.16 -29.66
C THR A 515 117.09 4.07 -29.93
N LEU A 516 117.62 2.87 -30.21
CA LEU A 516 116.86 1.63 -30.27
C LEU A 516 116.51 1.27 -28.83
N ILE A 517 115.22 1.26 -28.51
CA ILE A 517 114.73 0.61 -27.28
C ILE A 517 113.85 -0.54 -27.75
N LEU A 518 114.42 -1.74 -27.60
CA LEU A 518 113.74 -3.01 -27.71
C LEU A 518 112.73 -3.13 -26.55
N GLU A 519 111.52 -3.53 -26.89
CA GLU A 519 110.79 -4.54 -26.11
C GLU A 519 110.51 -5.73 -27.01
#